data_AF-A0A0J6VIE5-F1
#
_entry.id   AF-A0A0J6VIE5-F1
#
_cell.length_a   1.000
_cell.length_b   1.000
_cell.length_c   1.000
_cell.angle_alpha   90.00
_cell.angle_beta   90.00
_cell.angle_gamma   90.00
#
_symmetry.space_group_name_H-M   'P 1'
#
loop_
_entity.id
_entity.type
_entity.pdbx_description
1 polymer ?
#
loop_
_entity_poly.entity_id
_entity_poly.type
_entity_poly.pdbx_seq_one_letter_code
_entity_poly.pdbx_strand_id
1 'polypeptide(L)'
;MRWPAGRKLSHLVLCGLLAGLAAPDAARAQYYDEGYAPRRPAEGGYGYGYRRRDSGYRQAPEPQRQFYWPWEDRPSPPPQAQDPGPAYRGAYRTPRPRREREREVVHSREGRSVQRPKPRPAPVVARPAVPKPKTDPRTQIAVFGDSLADLLGQGLDTVYEANPDVLVIRRAKGDSGLVRKDVVDWPKAADDYLKSNPKVSYAVVMVGANDRQPLRDGDQAVEPLSERWRTLYRDRVDALLKVFSDRKVPVVWVGAPPMKSESLSADITSLNEIFRDRVQRAGGVYVDIWPAFVDEDNRYAANGPDLEGQPARLRTSDGVHFTQAGARKVAHFADVEIKRLIEATTGTPALPDAVSSLTPETPAAAGAAKLDDDAAIDRLITAMLPSLPEPPGIPALPVKPAAGPVVPLTRNEVAPGGQLVTGRPRVDGDAGYTLERSLTRGAAPPPQPGRADDFRWPRG
;
A
#
# COMPACT_ATOMS: atom_id res chain seq x y z
N MET A 1 0.99 -13.30 -70.42
CA MET A 1 -0.49 -13.41 -70.39
C MET A 1 -0.90 -13.45 -68.93
N ARG A 2 -1.24 -12.31 -68.33
CA ARG A 2 -2.62 -11.80 -68.10
C ARG A 2 -3.57 -12.84 -67.46
N TRP A 3 -3.89 -12.58 -66.18
CA TRP A 3 -5.16 -12.77 -65.43
C TRP A 3 -6.43 -12.89 -66.30
N PRO A 4 -7.58 -13.43 -65.81
CA PRO A 4 -8.28 -13.02 -64.57
C PRO A 4 -8.97 -14.17 -63.78
N ALA A 5 -9.37 -14.05 -62.52
CA ALA A 5 -10.26 -13.11 -61.82
C ALA A 5 -11.77 -13.31 -62.06
N GLY A 6 -12.54 -13.34 -60.96
CA GLY A 6 -13.99 -13.12 -60.90
C GLY A 6 -14.84 -14.39 -60.90
N ARG A 7 -16.00 -14.51 -60.25
CA ARG A 7 -16.91 -13.62 -59.49
C ARG A 7 -17.83 -14.59 -58.70
N LYS A 8 -18.07 -14.42 -57.40
CA LYS A 8 -19.20 -13.70 -56.75
C LYS A 8 -20.64 -14.06 -57.22
N LEU A 9 -21.51 -14.16 -56.20
CA LEU A 9 -22.99 -14.11 -56.14
C LEU A 9 -23.76 -15.42 -56.40
N SER A 10 -24.89 -15.75 -55.78
CA SER A 10 -25.62 -15.28 -54.58
C SER A 10 -26.91 -16.13 -54.40
N HIS A 11 -27.29 -16.35 -53.15
CA HIS A 11 -28.66 -16.41 -52.58
C HIS A 11 -29.75 -17.44 -52.98
N LEU A 12 -30.37 -17.95 -51.89
CA LEU A 12 -31.77 -18.40 -51.68
C LEU A 12 -32.14 -19.76 -52.33
N VAL A 13 -32.72 -20.75 -51.62
CA VAL A 13 -34.05 -20.73 -50.99
C VAL A 13 -34.18 -21.75 -49.85
N LEU A 14 -34.97 -21.35 -48.86
CA LEU A 14 -35.46 -21.99 -47.64
C LEU A 14 -36.59 -23.01 -47.91
N CYS A 15 -36.63 -24.15 -47.19
CA CYS A 15 -37.80 -24.95 -46.72
C CYS A 15 -37.24 -26.27 -46.15
N GLY A 16 -37.52 -26.81 -44.95
CA GLY A 16 -38.63 -26.65 -44.02
C GLY A 16 -39.29 -28.04 -43.80
N LEU A 17 -39.13 -28.65 -42.61
CA LEU A 17 -39.90 -29.77 -41.99
C LEU A 17 -38.99 -30.38 -40.88
N LEU A 18 -39.12 -30.18 -39.56
CA LEU A 18 -40.22 -30.20 -38.58
C LEU A 18 -40.96 -31.54 -38.39
N ALA A 19 -40.54 -32.23 -37.33
CA ALA A 19 -41.33 -32.75 -36.19
C ALA A 19 -42.12 -34.07 -36.27
N GLY A 20 -42.03 -34.80 -35.14
CA GLY A 20 -42.94 -35.89 -34.72
C GLY A 20 -42.21 -36.88 -33.78
N LEU A 21 -42.06 -36.58 -32.48
CA LEU A 21 -42.95 -36.97 -31.35
C LEU A 21 -42.98 -38.48 -31.05
N ALA A 22 -42.45 -38.87 -29.87
CA ALA A 22 -43.18 -39.65 -28.86
C ALA A 22 -42.26 -39.97 -27.65
N ALA A 23 -42.70 -39.55 -26.47
CA ALA A 23 -42.28 -40.10 -25.18
C ALA A 23 -43.40 -40.99 -24.64
N PRO A 24 -43.09 -41.94 -23.74
CA PRO A 24 -44.02 -42.27 -22.68
C PRO A 24 -43.40 -42.25 -21.27
N ASP A 25 -44.26 -41.76 -20.39
CA ASP A 25 -44.46 -41.87 -18.94
C ASP A 25 -43.51 -42.56 -17.95
N ALA A 26 -43.55 -41.92 -16.77
CA ALA A 26 -43.40 -42.32 -15.38
C ALA A 26 -42.89 -43.74 -15.00
N ALA A 27 -41.81 -43.75 -14.22
CA ALA A 27 -41.57 -44.77 -13.20
C ALA A 27 -41.18 -44.10 -11.87
N ARG A 28 -42.06 -44.24 -10.88
CA ARG A 28 -41.79 -44.03 -9.44
C ARG A 28 -41.03 -45.25 -8.90
N ALA A 29 -39.96 -45.03 -8.15
CA ALA A 29 -39.43 -45.95 -7.14
C ALA A 29 -38.94 -45.08 -5.97
N GLN A 30 -39.76 -44.86 -4.94
CA GLN A 30 -39.92 -45.72 -3.75
C GLN A 30 -38.61 -45.85 -2.96
N TYR A 31 -38.42 -44.89 -2.05
CA TYR A 31 -37.61 -45.03 -0.85
C TYR A 31 -38.23 -46.10 0.05
N TYR A 32 -37.41 -47.06 0.50
CA TYR A 32 -37.73 -47.95 1.61
C TYR A 32 -37.57 -47.19 2.93
N ASP A 33 -38.64 -47.14 3.72
CA ASP A 33 -38.67 -46.83 5.14
C ASP A 33 -39.46 -47.98 5.81
N GLU A 34 -38.76 -48.85 6.54
CA GLU A 34 -39.30 -49.78 7.53
C GLU A 34 -39.24 -49.03 8.86
N GLY A 35 -40.35 -48.69 9.52
CA GLY A 35 -41.39 -49.61 9.94
C GLY A 35 -41.33 -49.79 11.46
N TYR A 36 -41.87 -48.84 12.23
CA TYR A 36 -42.40 -49.12 13.56
C TYR A 36 -43.65 -48.27 13.82
N ALA A 37 -44.79 -48.94 13.91
CA ALA A 37 -46.11 -48.38 14.19
C ALA A 37 -46.46 -48.55 15.70
N PRO A 38 -47.65 -48.16 16.20
CA PRO A 38 -47.77 -46.95 17.01
C PRO A 38 -48.38 -47.20 18.41
N ARG A 39 -48.29 -46.20 19.30
CA ARG A 39 -49.23 -46.06 20.43
C ARG A 39 -49.86 -44.67 20.42
N ARG A 40 -51.19 -44.65 20.50
CA ARG A 40 -52.09 -43.50 20.51
C ARG A 40 -52.20 -42.83 21.90
N PRO A 41 -52.82 -41.64 22.00
CA PRO A 41 -52.38 -40.56 22.89
C PRO A 41 -53.26 -40.37 24.13
N ALA A 42 -52.76 -39.58 25.08
CA ALA A 42 -53.54 -38.98 26.16
C ALA A 42 -53.60 -37.45 26.00
N GLU A 43 -54.77 -36.93 26.33
CA GLU A 43 -55.28 -35.57 26.18
C GLU A 43 -54.48 -34.46 26.87
N GLY A 44 -54.66 -33.24 26.36
CA GLY A 44 -54.30 -32.00 27.06
C GLY A 44 -54.45 -30.79 26.16
N GLY A 45 -55.67 -30.26 26.05
CA GLY A 45 -56.00 -29.14 25.17
C GLY A 45 -55.91 -27.77 25.84
N TYR A 46 -55.71 -26.74 25.01
CA TYR A 46 -56.26 -25.39 25.15
C TYR A 46 -56.22 -24.71 23.77
N GLY A 47 -57.36 -24.14 23.38
CA GLY A 47 -57.60 -23.67 22.01
C GLY A 47 -57.62 -22.16 21.82
N TYR A 48 -57.88 -21.85 20.54
CA TYR A 48 -58.43 -20.64 19.92
C TYR A 48 -57.55 -19.40 19.69
N GLY A 49 -57.45 -19.05 18.40
CA GLY A 49 -57.04 -17.71 17.95
C GLY A 49 -56.74 -17.59 16.45
N TYR A 50 -57.69 -17.89 15.57
CA TYR A 50 -57.60 -17.52 14.15
C TYR A 50 -57.70 -15.98 13.99
N ARG A 51 -56.73 -15.35 13.32
CA ARG A 51 -56.94 -14.10 12.58
C ARG A 51 -56.19 -14.09 11.24
N ARG A 52 -56.93 -13.61 10.25
CA ARG A 52 -56.62 -13.48 8.83
C ARG A 52 -55.25 -12.85 8.58
N ARG A 53 -54.55 -13.42 7.60
CA ARG A 53 -53.37 -12.85 6.96
C ARG A 53 -53.86 -11.85 5.91
N ASP A 54 -53.76 -10.55 6.21
CA ASP A 54 -53.94 -9.52 5.19
C ASP A 54 -52.79 -9.60 4.18
N SER A 55 -53.19 -9.62 2.92
CA SER A 55 -52.35 -9.47 1.74
C SER A 55 -52.04 -7.99 1.54
N GLY A 56 -50.78 -7.66 1.26
CA GLY A 56 -50.43 -6.40 0.61
C GLY A 56 -49.42 -5.52 1.34
N TYR A 57 -48.15 -5.93 1.38
CA TYR A 57 -47.02 -5.01 1.19
C TYR A 57 -45.90 -5.80 0.49
N ARG A 58 -45.92 -5.78 -0.84
CA ARG A 58 -44.75 -6.12 -1.63
C ARG A 58 -43.81 -4.92 -1.49
N GLN A 59 -42.71 -5.06 -0.76
CA GLN A 59 -41.64 -4.05 -0.82
C GLN A 59 -41.28 -3.90 -2.30
N ALA A 60 -41.45 -2.68 -2.83
CA ALA A 60 -40.88 -2.34 -4.13
C ALA A 60 -39.37 -2.63 -4.05
N PRO A 61 -38.75 -3.20 -5.10
CA PRO A 61 -37.29 -3.34 -5.12
C PRO A 61 -36.70 -1.94 -4.90
N GLU A 62 -35.85 -1.79 -3.86
CA GLU A 62 -35.10 -0.55 -3.71
C GLU A 62 -34.41 -0.25 -5.04
N PRO A 63 -34.50 0.99 -5.58
CA PRO A 63 -33.68 1.34 -6.72
C PRO A 63 -32.23 1.04 -6.36
N GLN A 64 -31.52 0.30 -7.22
CA GLN A 64 -30.10 0.02 -7.04
C GLN A 64 -29.41 1.34 -6.66
N ARG A 65 -28.92 1.43 -5.42
CA ARG A 65 -28.20 2.60 -4.95
C ARG A 65 -27.04 2.81 -5.91
N GLN A 66 -27.10 3.88 -6.70
CA GLN A 66 -25.99 4.27 -7.55
C GLN A 66 -24.79 4.47 -6.63
N PHE A 67 -23.78 3.62 -6.82
CA PHE A 67 -22.54 3.69 -6.06
C PHE A 67 -21.81 4.96 -6.49
N TYR A 68 -21.70 5.90 -5.56
CA TYR A 68 -20.87 7.09 -5.73
C TYR A 68 -19.51 6.83 -5.13
N TRP A 69 -18.49 7.11 -5.92
CA TRP A 69 -17.12 7.01 -5.43
C TRP A 69 -16.87 8.02 -4.29
N PRO A 70 -15.94 7.76 -3.36
CA PRO A 70 -15.60 8.69 -2.27
C PRO A 70 -15.11 10.08 -2.73
N TRP A 71 -14.70 10.19 -3.99
CA TRP A 71 -14.19 11.38 -4.66
C TRP A 71 -15.15 11.92 -5.74
N GLU A 72 -16.36 11.37 -5.86
CA GLU A 72 -17.39 11.95 -6.71
C GLU A 72 -18.22 12.97 -5.94
N ASP A 73 -18.47 14.12 -6.56
CA ASP A 73 -19.41 15.11 -6.06
C ASP A 73 -20.83 14.54 -6.11
N ARG A 74 -21.46 14.42 -4.95
CA ARG A 74 -22.86 13.99 -4.84
C ARG A 74 -23.79 15.16 -5.11
N PRO A 75 -24.86 14.99 -5.91
CA PRO A 75 -25.93 15.98 -5.93
C PRO A 75 -26.54 16.06 -4.52
N SER A 76 -26.62 17.27 -3.97
CA SER A 76 -27.28 17.51 -2.68
C SER A 76 -28.70 16.94 -2.72
N PRO A 77 -29.09 16.08 -1.76
CA PRO A 77 -30.48 15.64 -1.70
C PRO A 77 -31.38 16.88 -1.55
N PRO A 78 -32.54 16.94 -2.24
CA PRO A 78 -33.49 18.01 -2.00
C PRO A 78 -33.84 18.04 -0.52
N PRO A 79 -34.04 19.23 0.09
CA PRO A 79 -34.42 19.32 1.49
C PRO A 79 -35.66 18.46 1.71
N GLN A 80 -35.52 17.40 2.52
CA GLN A 80 -36.63 16.55 2.89
C GLN A 80 -37.65 17.42 3.62
N ALA A 81 -38.83 17.60 3.02
CA ALA A 81 -39.98 18.15 3.70
C ALA A 81 -40.28 17.22 4.89
N GLN A 82 -40.20 17.77 6.11
CA GLN A 82 -40.62 17.06 7.30
C GLN A 82 -42.14 16.94 7.25
N ASP A 83 -42.64 15.76 6.92
CA ASP A 83 -44.05 15.45 7.09
C ASP A 83 -44.38 15.44 8.60
N PRO A 84 -45.40 16.21 9.05
CA PRO A 84 -45.80 16.21 10.44
C PRO A 84 -46.53 14.90 10.75
N GLY A 85 -45.87 14.02 11.52
CA GLY A 85 -46.47 12.79 12.03
C GLY A 85 -47.72 13.06 12.89
N PRO A 86 -48.66 12.10 12.96
CA PRO A 86 -49.96 12.31 13.60
C PRO A 86 -49.83 12.51 15.11
N ALA A 87 -50.52 13.54 15.61
CA ALA A 87 -50.59 13.90 17.01
C ALA A 87 -51.24 12.79 17.85
N TYR A 88 -50.47 12.16 18.73
CA TYR A 88 -51.00 11.28 19.77
C TYR A 88 -51.56 12.11 20.93
N ARG A 89 -52.87 12.01 21.14
CA ARG A 89 -53.62 12.70 22.18
C ARG A 89 -53.66 11.82 23.44
N GLY A 90 -53.10 12.31 24.54
CA GLY A 90 -53.55 12.01 25.91
C GLY A 90 -52.79 10.94 26.71
N ALA A 91 -52.07 11.38 27.73
CA ALA A 91 -52.28 10.98 29.13
C ALA A 91 -51.34 11.78 30.04
N TYR A 92 -51.90 12.69 30.84
CA TYR A 92 -51.18 13.47 31.84
C TYR A 92 -50.64 12.53 32.94
N ARG A 93 -49.32 12.53 33.15
CA ARG A 93 -48.68 12.03 34.38
C ARG A 93 -47.98 13.21 35.04
N THR A 94 -48.48 13.61 36.20
CA THR A 94 -47.92 14.69 37.02
C THR A 94 -46.52 14.30 37.56
N PRO A 95 -45.52 15.19 37.51
CA PRO A 95 -44.23 14.95 38.17
C PRO A 95 -44.33 15.17 39.69
N ARG A 96 -43.84 14.20 40.48
CA ARG A 96 -43.61 14.33 41.93
C ARG A 96 -42.49 15.36 42.20
N PRO A 97 -42.59 16.23 43.23
CA PRO A 97 -41.52 17.15 43.58
C PRO A 97 -40.34 16.39 44.22
N ARG A 98 -39.14 16.63 43.71
CA ARG A 98 -37.87 16.13 44.25
C ARG A 98 -37.48 17.00 45.45
N ARG A 99 -37.44 16.39 46.64
CA ARG A 99 -36.88 17.02 47.86
C ARG A 99 -35.43 17.45 47.61
N GLU A 100 -35.19 18.74 47.74
CA GLU A 100 -33.86 19.35 47.80
C GLU A 100 -33.21 18.92 49.12
N ARG A 101 -32.10 18.18 49.05
CA ARG A 101 -31.28 17.90 50.22
C ARG A 101 -30.32 19.07 50.38
N GLU A 102 -30.49 19.83 51.46
CA GLU A 102 -29.51 20.79 51.97
C GLU A 102 -28.12 20.15 51.98
N ARG A 103 -27.18 20.77 51.26
CA ARG A 103 -25.76 20.49 51.41
C ARG A 103 -25.25 21.29 52.59
N GLU A 104 -24.98 20.59 53.68
CA GLU A 104 -24.29 21.07 54.85
C GLU A 104 -22.92 21.64 54.46
N VAL A 105 -22.73 22.93 54.74
CA VAL A 105 -21.47 23.65 54.51
C VAL A 105 -20.55 23.36 55.70
N VAL A 106 -19.57 22.48 55.51
CA VAL A 106 -18.50 22.26 56.48
C VAL A 106 -17.48 23.40 56.37
N HIS A 107 -17.46 24.30 57.36
CA HIS A 107 -16.41 25.29 57.53
C HIS A 107 -15.15 24.61 58.08
N SER A 108 -14.17 24.34 57.22
CA SER A 108 -12.81 24.03 57.66
C SER A 108 -11.99 25.33 57.74
N ARG A 109 -11.66 25.73 58.96
CA ARG A 109 -10.70 26.79 59.28
C ARG A 109 -9.30 26.27 59.00
N GLU A 110 -8.66 26.76 57.95
CA GLU A 110 -7.21 27.02 57.96
C GLU A 110 -6.84 27.90 56.77
N GLY A 111 -6.33 29.09 57.10
CA GLY A 111 -5.92 30.09 56.12
C GLY A 111 -4.62 29.70 55.45
N ARG A 112 -4.68 29.44 54.13
CA ARG A 112 -3.53 29.61 53.24
C ARG A 112 -4.03 30.00 51.85
N SER A 113 -3.90 31.29 51.53
CA SER A 113 -4.25 31.83 50.22
C SER A 113 -3.25 31.33 49.17
N VAL A 114 -3.68 30.37 48.34
CA VAL A 114 -2.95 30.00 47.12
C VAL A 114 -3.35 30.99 46.04
N GLN A 115 -2.50 31.98 45.76
CA GLN A 115 -2.67 32.85 44.58
C GLN A 115 -2.52 32.00 43.31
N ARG A 116 -3.58 31.93 42.52
CA ARG A 116 -3.59 31.29 41.20
C ARG A 116 -2.70 32.10 40.23
N PRO A 117 -1.70 31.50 39.55
CA PRO A 117 -0.91 32.20 38.56
C PRO A 117 -1.80 32.69 37.40
N LYS A 118 -1.57 33.92 36.93
CA LYS A 118 -2.24 34.45 35.73
C LYS A 118 -1.93 33.54 34.51
N PRO A 119 -2.93 33.19 33.68
CA PRO A 119 -2.70 32.40 32.48
C PRO A 119 -1.83 33.19 31.50
N ARG A 120 -0.77 32.56 30.98
CA ARG A 120 0.00 33.07 29.83
C ARG A 120 -0.91 33.10 28.60
N PRO A 121 -0.80 34.12 27.73
CA PRO A 121 -1.51 34.11 26.45
C PRO A 121 -1.06 32.90 25.62
N ALA A 122 -2.02 32.23 24.99
CA ALA A 122 -1.75 31.11 24.10
C ALA A 122 -0.88 31.59 22.91
N PRO A 123 0.10 30.79 22.45
CA PRO A 123 0.83 31.11 21.24
C PRO A 123 -0.15 31.20 20.07
N VAL A 124 -0.05 32.30 19.31
CA VAL A 124 -0.85 32.49 18.09
C VAL A 124 -0.41 31.42 17.10
N VAL A 125 -1.24 30.39 16.93
CA VAL A 125 -1.07 29.40 15.87
C VAL A 125 -1.17 30.15 14.56
N ALA A 126 -0.06 30.21 13.82
CA ALA A 126 -0.05 30.75 12.47
C ALA A 126 -1.12 30.03 11.66
N ARG A 127 -2.06 30.80 11.10
CA ARG A 127 -3.13 30.28 10.26
C ARG A 127 -2.48 29.46 9.12
N PRO A 128 -2.90 28.21 8.88
CA PRO A 128 -2.35 27.41 7.79
C PRO A 128 -2.44 28.22 6.50
N ALA A 129 -1.35 28.26 5.73
CA ALA A 129 -1.36 28.87 4.41
C ALA A 129 -2.49 28.23 3.60
N VAL A 130 -3.38 29.05 3.06
CA VAL A 130 -4.46 28.56 2.21
C VAL A 130 -3.80 27.92 0.97
N PRO A 131 -4.08 26.64 0.65
CA PRO A 131 -3.51 26.01 -0.53
C PRO A 131 -3.88 26.86 -1.74
N LYS A 132 -2.86 27.39 -2.42
CA LYS A 132 -3.09 28.08 -3.70
C LYS A 132 -3.65 27.04 -4.66
N PRO A 133 -4.76 27.30 -5.36
CA PRO A 133 -5.24 26.40 -6.40
C PRO A 133 -4.10 26.18 -7.40
N LYS A 134 -3.65 24.92 -7.54
CA LYS A 134 -2.68 24.53 -8.56
C LYS A 134 -3.37 24.71 -9.91
N THR A 135 -3.15 25.88 -10.52
CA THR A 135 -3.87 26.30 -11.72
C THR A 135 -3.09 25.78 -12.91
N ASP A 136 -3.63 24.77 -13.60
CA ASP A 136 -3.04 24.03 -14.73
C ASP A 136 -1.69 23.33 -14.43
N PRO A 137 -1.69 22.30 -13.56
CA PRO A 137 -0.48 21.53 -13.27
C PRO A 137 0.01 20.80 -14.52
N ARG A 138 1.30 20.96 -14.84
CA ARG A 138 1.96 20.31 -15.98
C ARG A 138 2.05 18.79 -15.79
N THR A 139 2.19 18.33 -14.55
CA THR A 139 2.36 16.92 -14.20
C THR A 139 1.22 16.49 -13.29
N GLN A 140 0.50 15.43 -13.68
CA GLN A 140 -0.53 14.83 -12.84
C GLN A 140 -0.15 13.39 -12.48
N ILE A 141 -0.09 13.11 -11.18
CA ILE A 141 0.28 11.82 -10.61
C ILE A 141 -0.99 11.20 -10.02
N ALA A 142 -1.48 10.11 -10.61
CA ALA A 142 -2.64 9.39 -10.08
C ALA A 142 -2.19 8.21 -9.21
N VAL A 143 -2.61 8.19 -7.94
CA VAL A 143 -2.25 7.15 -6.96
C VAL A 143 -3.40 6.16 -6.81
N PHE A 144 -3.19 4.89 -7.13
CA PHE A 144 -4.20 3.84 -7.10
C PHE A 144 -3.88 2.79 -6.01
N GLY A 145 -4.92 2.31 -5.33
CA GLY A 145 -4.81 1.13 -4.49
C GLY A 145 -5.57 1.17 -3.16
N ASP A 146 -5.03 0.51 -2.15
CA ASP A 146 -5.71 0.26 -0.87
C ASP A 146 -5.51 1.41 0.14
N SER A 147 -5.75 1.15 1.44
CA SER A 147 -5.56 2.15 2.49
C SER A 147 -4.12 2.66 2.59
N LEU A 148 -3.13 1.86 2.21
CA LEU A 148 -1.73 2.28 2.20
C LEU A 148 -1.43 3.19 1.01
N ALA A 149 -2.07 2.95 -0.14
CA ALA A 149 -2.00 3.88 -1.28
C ALA A 149 -2.57 5.25 -0.94
N ASP A 150 -3.67 5.32 -0.16
CA ASP A 150 -4.22 6.61 0.25
C ASP A 150 -3.21 7.39 1.11
N LEU A 151 -2.57 6.72 2.07
CA LEU A 151 -1.55 7.32 2.94
C LEU A 151 -0.28 7.71 2.16
N LEU A 152 0.16 6.88 1.22
CA LEU A 152 1.22 7.23 0.28
C LEU A 152 0.87 8.50 -0.49
N GLY A 153 -0.36 8.57 -1.01
CA GLY A 153 -0.87 9.76 -1.68
C GLY A 153 -0.86 11.00 -0.80
N GLN A 154 -1.26 10.89 0.47
CA GLN A 154 -1.19 12.01 1.44
C GLN A 154 0.25 12.45 1.71
N GLY A 155 1.19 11.49 1.72
CA GLY A 155 2.62 11.80 1.77
C GLY A 155 3.08 12.56 0.54
N LEU A 156 2.67 12.15 -0.67
CA LEU A 156 3.01 12.83 -1.93
C LEU A 156 2.37 14.22 -2.01
N ASP A 157 1.13 14.39 -1.52
CA ASP A 157 0.47 15.70 -1.38
C ASP A 157 1.35 16.65 -0.55
N THR A 158 1.95 16.15 0.54
CA THR A 158 2.87 16.92 1.39
C THR A 158 4.18 17.23 0.69
N VAL A 159 4.77 16.26 -0.02
CA VAL A 159 6.04 16.45 -0.76
C VAL A 159 5.89 17.51 -1.86
N TYR A 160 4.76 17.52 -2.56
CA TYR A 160 4.49 18.45 -3.65
C TYR A 160 3.67 19.67 -3.23
N GLU A 161 3.47 19.93 -1.94
CA GLU A 161 2.65 21.06 -1.46
C GLU A 161 3.17 22.41 -1.99
N ALA A 162 4.50 22.59 -1.96
CA ALA A 162 5.16 23.79 -2.46
C ALA A 162 5.33 23.83 -3.99
N ASN A 163 5.04 22.74 -4.71
CA ASN A 163 5.20 22.65 -6.15
C ASN A 163 3.82 22.79 -6.86
N PRO A 164 3.51 23.95 -7.46
CA PRO A 164 2.24 24.14 -8.15
C PRO A 164 2.12 23.36 -9.46
N ASP A 165 3.23 22.92 -10.05
CA ASP A 165 3.25 22.23 -11.34
C ASP A 165 2.91 20.74 -11.26
N VAL A 166 2.91 20.18 -10.04
CA VAL A 166 2.60 18.77 -9.78
C VAL A 166 1.30 18.64 -9.00
N LEU A 167 0.32 17.94 -9.57
CA LEU A 167 -0.91 17.58 -8.88
C LEU A 167 -0.93 16.08 -8.58
N VAL A 168 -1.15 15.74 -7.32
CA VAL A 168 -1.36 14.36 -6.87
C VAL A 168 -2.86 14.12 -6.78
N ILE A 169 -3.32 13.01 -7.36
CA ILE A 169 -4.73 12.64 -7.39
C ILE A 169 -4.89 11.26 -6.76
N ARG A 170 -5.52 11.20 -5.60
CA ARG A 170 -5.69 9.97 -4.83
C ARG A 170 -6.92 9.21 -5.28
N ARG A 171 -6.71 8.01 -5.80
CA ARG A 171 -7.71 7.04 -6.27
C ARG A 171 -7.58 5.76 -5.47
N ALA A 172 -7.82 5.87 -4.16
CA ALA A 172 -7.62 4.77 -3.22
C ALA A 172 -8.92 4.34 -2.52
N LYS A 173 -9.07 3.04 -2.27
CA LYS A 173 -10.22 2.46 -1.55
C LYS A 173 -9.70 1.52 -0.47
N GLY A 174 -9.93 1.87 0.80
CA GLY A 174 -9.31 1.25 1.97
C GLY A 174 -9.32 -0.28 1.99
N ASP A 175 -10.48 -0.90 1.80
CA ASP A 175 -10.67 -2.36 1.92
C ASP A 175 -10.42 -3.13 0.62
N SER A 176 -9.88 -2.46 -0.40
CA SER A 176 -9.70 -3.05 -1.72
C SER A 176 -8.36 -3.77 -1.86
N GLY A 177 -8.24 -4.52 -2.95
CA GLY A 177 -7.04 -5.22 -3.38
C GLY A 177 -7.28 -5.83 -4.76
N LEU A 178 -6.31 -6.57 -5.31
CA LEU A 178 -6.47 -7.23 -6.60
C LEU A 178 -7.29 -8.52 -6.51
N VAL A 179 -7.49 -9.11 -5.34
CA VAL A 179 -8.27 -10.36 -5.19
C VAL A 179 -9.79 -10.14 -5.28
N ARG A 180 -10.31 -9.08 -4.67
CA ARG A 180 -11.76 -8.83 -4.53
C ARG A 180 -12.25 -7.80 -5.55
N LYS A 181 -12.54 -8.28 -6.77
CA LYS A 181 -13.08 -7.45 -7.86
C LYS A 181 -14.46 -6.87 -7.56
N ASP A 182 -15.20 -7.51 -6.65
CA ASP A 182 -16.48 -7.03 -6.13
C ASP A 182 -16.35 -5.79 -5.25
N VAL A 183 -15.18 -5.59 -4.63
CA VAL A 183 -14.88 -4.36 -3.88
C VAL A 183 -14.41 -3.28 -4.85
N VAL A 184 -13.34 -3.56 -5.62
CA VAL A 184 -12.87 -2.71 -6.72
C VAL A 184 -12.25 -3.60 -7.80
N ASP A 185 -12.73 -3.49 -9.04
CA ASP A 185 -12.01 -3.99 -10.21
C ASP A 185 -10.98 -2.93 -10.62
N TRP A 186 -9.76 -3.04 -10.08
CA TRP A 186 -8.69 -2.05 -10.30
C TRP A 186 -8.35 -1.82 -11.78
N PRO A 187 -8.17 -2.86 -12.62
CA PRO A 187 -7.99 -2.66 -14.07
C PRO A 187 -9.10 -1.81 -14.68
N LYS A 188 -10.37 -2.14 -14.42
CA LYS A 188 -11.50 -1.36 -14.94
C LYS A 188 -11.53 0.07 -14.39
N ALA A 189 -11.35 0.23 -13.09
CA ALA A 189 -11.40 1.53 -12.43
C ALA A 189 -10.28 2.47 -12.90
N ALA A 190 -9.06 1.94 -13.07
CA ALA A 190 -7.93 2.69 -13.63
C ALA A 190 -8.20 3.07 -15.10
N ASP A 191 -8.73 2.14 -15.91
CA ASP A 191 -9.03 2.40 -17.31
C ASP A 191 -10.08 3.50 -17.49
N ASP A 192 -11.20 3.40 -16.77
CA ASP A 192 -12.29 4.38 -16.81
C ASP A 192 -11.83 5.76 -16.29
N TYR A 193 -10.97 5.78 -15.28
CA TYR A 193 -10.39 7.03 -14.78
C TYR A 193 -9.44 7.67 -15.79
N LEU A 194 -8.55 6.90 -16.42
CA LEU A 194 -7.60 7.44 -17.39
C LEU A 194 -8.28 7.86 -18.71
N LYS A 195 -9.43 7.27 -19.08
CA LYS A 195 -10.27 7.78 -20.18
C LYS A 195 -10.80 9.17 -19.90
N SER A 196 -11.28 9.41 -18.67
CA SER A 196 -11.86 10.69 -18.27
C SER A 196 -10.79 11.73 -17.91
N ASN A 197 -9.55 11.30 -17.66
CA ASN A 197 -8.45 12.16 -17.23
C ASN A 197 -7.20 11.95 -18.11
N PRO A 198 -7.21 12.40 -19.38
CA PRO A 198 -6.10 12.18 -20.31
C PRO A 198 -4.82 12.96 -19.95
N LYS A 199 -4.87 13.89 -18.99
CA LYS A 199 -3.72 14.67 -18.51
C LYS A 199 -2.84 13.91 -17.49
N VAL A 200 -3.25 12.70 -17.05
CA VAL A 200 -2.46 11.90 -16.11
C VAL A 200 -1.11 11.54 -16.73
N SER A 201 -0.04 12.00 -16.11
CA SER A 201 1.34 11.83 -16.58
C SER A 201 1.98 10.57 -16.02
N TYR A 202 1.70 10.24 -14.76
CA TYR A 202 2.27 9.08 -14.06
C TYR A 202 1.20 8.37 -13.23
N ALA A 203 1.31 7.05 -13.14
CA ALA A 203 0.51 6.24 -12.23
C ALA A 203 1.40 5.73 -11.09
N VAL A 204 0.95 5.90 -9.86
CA VAL A 204 1.55 5.28 -8.67
C VAL A 204 0.59 4.21 -8.17
N VAL A 205 1.08 3.01 -7.91
CA VAL A 205 0.25 1.91 -7.42
C VAL A 205 0.82 1.38 -6.10
N MET A 206 -0.04 1.19 -5.11
CA MET A 206 0.32 0.48 -3.88
C MET A 206 -0.86 -0.39 -3.44
N VAL A 207 -0.68 -1.70 -3.47
CA VAL A 207 -1.69 -2.67 -3.06
C VAL A 207 -1.03 -3.87 -2.41
N GLY A 208 -1.80 -4.63 -1.65
CA GLY A 208 -1.41 -5.96 -1.19
C GLY A 208 -1.79 -6.25 0.26
N ALA A 209 -2.09 -5.21 1.04
CA ALA A 209 -2.44 -5.36 2.46
C ALA A 209 -3.68 -6.25 2.66
N ASN A 210 -4.60 -6.22 1.69
CA ASN A 210 -5.86 -6.97 1.74
C ASN A 210 -5.89 -8.20 0.82
N ASP A 211 -4.79 -8.55 0.14
CA ASP A 211 -4.81 -9.56 -0.92
C ASP A 211 -4.51 -10.99 -0.45
N ARG A 212 -4.30 -11.21 0.85
CA ARG A 212 -4.23 -12.55 1.45
C ARG A 212 -5.62 -13.19 1.57
N GLN A 213 -6.31 -13.35 0.44
CA GLN A 213 -7.66 -13.91 0.36
C GLN A 213 -7.73 -15.00 -0.71
N PRO A 214 -8.56 -16.05 -0.52
CA PRO A 214 -8.76 -17.07 -1.54
C PRO A 214 -9.21 -16.46 -2.87
N LEU A 215 -8.64 -16.95 -3.97
CA LEU A 215 -9.08 -16.59 -5.31
C LEU A 215 -10.15 -17.58 -5.79
N ARG A 216 -10.99 -17.16 -6.73
CA ARG A 216 -11.91 -18.06 -7.43
C ARG A 216 -11.35 -18.43 -8.80
N ASP A 217 -11.45 -19.71 -9.13
CA ASP A 217 -11.16 -20.29 -10.44
C ASP A 217 -12.36 -21.13 -10.87
N GLY A 218 -13.27 -20.52 -11.62
CA GLY A 218 -14.63 -21.02 -11.75
C GLY A 218 -15.31 -21.12 -10.38
N ASP A 219 -15.84 -22.30 -10.05
CA ASP A 219 -16.52 -22.55 -8.77
C ASP A 219 -15.54 -22.85 -7.62
N GLN A 220 -14.27 -23.13 -7.92
CA GLN A 220 -13.29 -23.55 -6.92
C GLN A 220 -12.68 -22.35 -6.20
N ALA A 221 -12.60 -22.44 -4.88
CA ALA A 221 -11.77 -21.55 -4.08
C ALA A 221 -10.32 -22.06 -4.08
N VAL A 222 -9.39 -21.19 -4.44
CA VAL A 222 -7.97 -21.46 -4.53
C VAL A 222 -7.27 -20.82 -3.33
N GLU A 223 -6.54 -21.64 -2.57
CA GLU A 223 -5.86 -21.22 -1.35
C GLU A 223 -4.81 -20.12 -1.64
N PRO A 224 -4.75 -19.04 -0.83
CA PRO A 224 -3.74 -17.99 -0.95
C PRO A 224 -2.33 -18.55 -1.12
N LEU A 225 -1.56 -17.92 -2.02
CA LEU A 225 -0.15 -18.23 -2.29
C LEU A 225 0.15 -19.66 -2.77
N SER A 226 -0.84 -20.52 -3.00
CA SER A 226 -0.65 -21.75 -3.78
C SER A 226 -0.17 -21.43 -5.21
N GLU A 227 0.44 -22.38 -5.91
CA GLU A 227 0.94 -22.14 -7.28
C GLU A 227 -0.15 -21.66 -8.24
N ARG A 228 -1.35 -22.25 -8.14
CA ARG A 228 -2.51 -21.81 -8.92
C ARG A 228 -2.93 -20.40 -8.55
N TRP A 229 -2.98 -20.08 -7.27
CA TRP A 229 -3.30 -18.73 -6.79
C TRP A 229 -2.30 -17.70 -7.31
N ARG A 230 -0.99 -17.98 -7.21
CA ARG A 230 0.08 -17.09 -7.69
C ARG A 230 -0.02 -16.85 -9.19
N THR A 231 -0.44 -17.85 -9.95
CA THR A 231 -0.67 -17.71 -11.40
C THR A 231 -1.83 -16.77 -11.68
N LEU A 232 -3.00 -17.02 -11.08
CA LEU A 232 -4.17 -16.15 -11.23
C LEU A 232 -3.93 -14.72 -10.72
N TYR A 233 -3.15 -14.58 -9.66
CA TYR A 233 -2.80 -13.28 -9.10
C TYR A 233 -1.83 -12.51 -10.00
N ARG A 234 -0.83 -13.18 -10.59
CA ARG A 234 0.03 -12.59 -11.63
C ARG A 234 -0.78 -12.05 -12.80
N ASP A 235 -1.74 -12.81 -13.29
CA ASP A 235 -2.62 -12.37 -14.39
C ASP A 235 -3.42 -11.10 -14.03
N ARG A 236 -3.80 -10.95 -12.76
CA ARG A 236 -4.50 -9.74 -12.28
C ARG A 236 -3.57 -8.53 -12.18
N VAL A 237 -2.34 -8.73 -11.74
CA VAL A 237 -1.30 -7.69 -11.74
C VAL A 237 -1.03 -7.24 -13.18
N ASP A 238 -0.88 -8.19 -14.11
CA ASP A 238 -0.66 -7.89 -15.53
C ASP A 238 -1.83 -7.15 -16.16
N ALA A 239 -3.06 -7.54 -15.84
CA ALA A 239 -4.25 -6.88 -16.34
C ALA A 239 -4.28 -5.40 -15.93
N LEU A 240 -3.85 -5.08 -14.70
CA LEU A 240 -3.74 -3.69 -14.24
C LEU A 240 -2.58 -2.96 -14.95
N LEU A 241 -1.39 -3.57 -15.01
CA LEU A 241 -0.23 -2.98 -15.70
C LEU A 241 -0.51 -2.70 -17.17
N LYS A 242 -1.25 -3.59 -17.83
CA LYS A 242 -1.65 -3.45 -19.23
C LYS A 242 -2.47 -2.18 -19.49
N VAL A 243 -3.37 -1.80 -18.56
CA VAL A 243 -4.17 -0.57 -18.69
C VAL A 243 -3.27 0.66 -18.81
N PHE A 244 -2.23 0.74 -17.99
CA PHE A 244 -1.27 1.85 -18.02
C PHE A 244 -0.40 1.81 -19.28
N SER A 245 0.10 0.61 -19.65
CA SER A 245 0.90 0.40 -20.85
C SER A 245 0.16 0.78 -22.14
N ASP A 246 -1.09 0.35 -22.30
CA ASP A 246 -1.93 0.65 -23.47
C ASP A 246 -2.17 2.17 -23.63
N ARG A 247 -2.16 2.90 -22.51
CA ARG A 247 -2.31 4.37 -22.47
C ARG A 247 -0.98 5.12 -22.44
N LYS A 248 0.15 4.41 -22.48
CA LYS A 248 1.52 4.95 -22.39
C LYS A 248 1.74 5.80 -21.13
N VAL A 249 1.09 5.44 -20.02
CA VAL A 249 1.29 6.08 -18.71
C VAL A 249 2.36 5.28 -17.97
N PRO A 250 3.54 5.84 -17.65
CA PRO A 250 4.55 5.15 -16.86
C PRO A 250 4.03 4.84 -15.45
N VAL A 251 4.38 3.66 -14.94
CA VAL A 251 3.92 3.15 -13.64
C VAL A 251 5.07 3.08 -12.66
N VAL A 252 4.84 3.63 -11.46
CA VAL A 252 5.66 3.43 -10.27
C VAL A 252 4.87 2.57 -9.29
N TRP A 253 5.31 1.34 -9.08
CA TRP A 253 4.68 0.42 -8.14
C TRP A 253 5.46 0.40 -6.82
N VAL A 254 4.81 0.82 -5.74
CA VAL A 254 5.42 0.81 -4.41
C VAL A 254 5.06 -0.49 -3.71
N GLY A 255 6.08 -1.24 -3.28
CA GLY A 255 5.91 -2.46 -2.50
C GLY A 255 5.25 -2.19 -1.15
N ALA A 256 4.59 -3.19 -0.58
CA ALA A 256 4.04 -3.08 0.77
C ALA A 256 5.14 -3.29 1.83
N PRO A 257 5.13 -2.56 2.96
CA PRO A 257 6.10 -2.73 4.03
C PRO A 257 5.80 -3.99 4.86
N PRO A 258 6.72 -4.42 5.75
CA PRO A 258 6.39 -5.39 6.79
C PRO A 258 5.24 -4.91 7.69
N MET A 259 4.53 -5.88 8.24
CA MET A 259 3.40 -5.72 9.17
C MET A 259 3.76 -6.29 10.53
N LYS A 260 3.07 -5.84 11.59
CA LYS A 260 3.31 -6.35 12.96
C LYS A 260 3.09 -7.86 13.09
N SER A 261 2.21 -8.43 12.26
CA SER A 261 2.04 -9.88 12.16
C SER A 261 3.14 -10.48 11.28
N GLU A 262 3.90 -11.44 11.82
CA GLU A 262 4.96 -12.14 11.09
C GLU A 262 4.40 -12.95 9.90
N SER A 263 3.27 -13.63 10.10
CA SER A 263 2.63 -14.40 9.03
C SER A 263 2.13 -13.49 7.91
N LEU A 264 1.59 -12.31 8.23
CA LEU A 264 1.22 -11.32 7.21
C LEU A 264 2.45 -10.77 6.51
N SER A 265 3.53 -10.48 7.24
CA SER A 265 4.80 -10.03 6.65
C SER A 265 5.37 -11.05 5.66
N ALA A 266 5.40 -12.34 6.01
CA ALA A 266 5.88 -13.40 5.12
C ALA A 266 5.05 -13.49 3.82
N ASP A 267 3.73 -13.30 3.92
CA ASP A 267 2.85 -13.29 2.76
C ASP A 267 3.07 -12.04 1.90
N ILE A 268 3.22 -10.86 2.52
CA ILE A 268 3.56 -9.62 1.81
C ILE A 268 4.91 -9.74 1.08
N THR A 269 5.91 -10.41 1.66
CA THR A 269 7.15 -10.70 0.95
C THR A 269 6.88 -11.48 -0.35
N SER A 270 6.01 -12.49 -0.30
CA SER A 270 5.65 -13.28 -1.48
C SER A 270 4.89 -12.44 -2.52
N LEU A 271 4.02 -11.52 -2.10
CA LEU A 271 3.31 -10.61 -3.02
C LEU A 271 4.26 -9.59 -3.65
N ASN A 272 5.17 -9.01 -2.86
CA ASN A 272 6.19 -8.07 -3.33
C ASN A 272 7.12 -8.68 -4.38
N GLU A 273 7.48 -9.96 -4.25
CA GLU A 273 8.23 -10.69 -5.29
C GLU A 273 7.45 -10.77 -6.61
N ILE A 274 6.14 -11.07 -6.54
CA ILE A 274 5.27 -11.07 -7.71
C ILE A 274 5.21 -9.68 -8.34
N PHE A 275 4.94 -8.65 -7.54
CA PHE A 275 4.84 -7.27 -8.04
C PHE A 275 6.14 -6.84 -8.72
N ARG A 276 7.29 -7.06 -8.08
CA ARG A 276 8.60 -6.73 -8.63
C ARG A 276 8.83 -7.37 -9.99
N ASP A 277 8.62 -8.68 -10.10
CA ASP A 277 8.80 -9.42 -11.36
C ASP A 277 7.85 -8.90 -12.45
N ARG A 278 6.55 -8.74 -12.15
CA ARG A 278 5.57 -8.32 -13.17
C ARG A 278 5.76 -6.86 -13.61
N VAL A 279 6.01 -5.95 -12.67
CA VAL A 279 6.22 -4.52 -12.94
C VAL A 279 7.45 -4.31 -13.81
N GLN A 280 8.58 -4.97 -13.47
CA GLN A 280 9.82 -4.85 -14.25
C GLN A 280 9.65 -5.41 -15.66
N ARG A 281 8.95 -6.54 -15.83
CA ARG A 281 8.66 -7.10 -17.16
C ARG A 281 7.75 -6.20 -18.00
N ALA A 282 6.87 -5.44 -17.37
CA ALA A 282 6.02 -4.45 -18.04
C ALA A 282 6.75 -3.13 -18.35
N GLY A 283 8.02 -2.99 -17.97
CA GLY A 283 8.80 -1.75 -18.12
C GLY A 283 8.43 -0.65 -17.12
N GLY A 284 7.71 -1.00 -16.05
CA GLY A 284 7.43 -0.10 -14.93
C GLY A 284 8.58 -0.08 -13.91
N VAL A 285 8.52 0.87 -12.98
CA VAL A 285 9.48 0.99 -11.87
C VAL A 285 8.89 0.38 -10.61
N TYR A 286 9.62 -0.53 -9.98
CA TYR A 286 9.26 -1.07 -8.67
C TYR A 286 10.07 -0.39 -7.57
N VAL A 287 9.40 0.15 -6.56
CA VAL A 287 10.01 0.82 -5.40
C VAL A 287 9.99 -0.12 -4.21
N ASP A 288 11.16 -0.58 -3.78
CA ASP A 288 11.31 -1.40 -2.59
C ASP A 288 11.45 -0.52 -1.34
N ILE A 289 10.40 -0.45 -0.54
CA ILE A 289 10.40 0.30 0.72
C ILE A 289 10.65 -0.58 1.94
N TRP A 290 10.79 -1.90 1.78
CA TRP A 290 10.93 -2.83 2.91
C TRP A 290 12.04 -2.44 3.89
N PRO A 291 13.27 -2.09 3.45
CA PRO A 291 14.36 -1.74 4.36
C PRO A 291 14.08 -0.51 5.23
N ALA A 292 13.14 0.35 4.83
CA ALA A 292 12.83 1.58 5.54
C ALA A 292 11.94 1.39 6.79
N PHE A 293 11.38 0.18 6.96
CA PHE A 293 10.38 -0.16 7.97
C PHE A 293 10.73 -1.40 8.78
N VAL A 294 12.01 -1.78 8.77
CA VAL A 294 12.54 -2.89 9.59
C VAL A 294 13.48 -2.40 10.68
N ASP A 295 13.64 -3.22 11.71
CA ASP A 295 14.69 -3.08 12.71
C ASP A 295 16.01 -3.73 12.23
N GLU A 296 17.02 -3.73 13.10
CA GLU A 296 18.34 -4.33 12.85
C GLU A 296 18.27 -5.84 12.58
N ASP A 297 17.22 -6.52 13.04
CA ASP A 297 16.97 -7.93 12.84
C ASP A 297 16.09 -8.21 11.60
N ASN A 298 15.86 -7.20 10.75
CA ASN A 298 14.99 -7.26 9.58
C ASN A 298 13.52 -7.61 9.92
N ARG A 299 13.06 -7.32 11.14
CA ARG A 299 11.67 -7.50 11.58
C ARG A 299 10.91 -6.19 11.53
N TYR A 300 9.58 -6.27 11.60
CA TYR A 300 8.71 -5.09 11.63
C TYR A 300 9.15 -4.07 12.70
N ALA A 301 9.36 -2.82 12.27
CA ALA A 301 9.63 -1.70 13.17
C ALA A 301 8.50 -0.66 13.11
N ALA A 302 7.91 -0.37 14.27
CA ALA A 302 6.90 0.69 14.38
C ALA A 302 7.52 2.10 14.39
N ASN A 303 8.78 2.20 14.79
CA ASN A 303 9.57 3.43 14.89
C ASN A 303 10.81 3.31 14.02
N GLY A 304 11.34 4.44 13.56
CA GLY A 304 12.59 4.51 12.82
C GLY A 304 12.95 5.96 12.52
N PRO A 305 14.05 6.21 11.81
CA PRO A 305 14.39 7.56 11.37
C PRO A 305 13.32 8.07 10.40
N ASP A 306 12.89 9.31 10.59
CA ASP A 306 12.14 10.07 9.59
C ASP A 306 13.07 10.58 8.46
N LEU A 307 12.59 11.53 7.65
CA LEU A 307 13.36 12.07 6.52
C LEU A 307 14.54 12.93 6.99
N GLU A 308 14.44 13.50 8.18
CA GLU A 308 15.45 14.32 8.84
C GLU A 308 16.41 13.46 9.70
N GLY A 309 16.26 12.13 9.68
CA GLY A 309 17.04 11.20 10.48
C GLY A 309 16.64 11.15 11.96
N GLN A 310 15.58 11.85 12.36
CA GLN A 310 15.12 11.88 13.75
C GLN A 310 14.29 10.64 14.08
N PRO A 311 14.40 10.09 15.30
CA PRO A 311 13.53 9.00 15.73
C PRO A 311 12.07 9.42 15.70
N ALA A 312 11.27 8.75 14.87
CA ALA A 312 9.85 8.99 14.73
C ALA A 312 9.06 7.69 14.74
N ARG A 313 7.79 7.78 15.13
CA ARG A 313 6.85 6.68 14.95
C ARG A 313 6.36 6.67 13.51
N LEU A 314 6.69 5.62 12.76
CA LEU A 314 6.38 5.49 11.34
C LEU A 314 5.09 4.68 11.08
N ARG A 315 4.71 3.81 12.02
CA ARG A 315 3.55 2.92 11.91
C ARG A 315 2.56 3.15 13.04
N THR A 316 1.26 3.05 12.73
CA THR A 316 0.16 3.15 13.70
C THR A 316 0.13 1.94 14.63
N SER A 317 -0.71 1.98 15.67
CA SER A 317 -0.77 0.92 16.70
C SER A 317 -1.34 -0.40 16.19
N ASP A 318 -2.10 -0.36 15.10
CA ASP A 318 -2.64 -1.54 14.42
C ASP A 318 -1.55 -2.39 13.74
N GLY A 319 -0.34 -1.83 13.54
CA GLY A 319 0.75 -2.53 12.89
C GLY A 319 0.63 -2.66 11.38
N VAL A 320 -0.30 -1.93 10.75
CA VAL A 320 -0.58 -1.99 9.31
C VAL A 320 -0.50 -0.63 8.63
N HIS A 321 -0.99 0.45 9.25
CA HIS A 321 -1.03 1.77 8.61
C HIS A 321 0.19 2.64 8.95
N PHE A 322 0.40 3.66 8.13
CA PHE A 322 1.42 4.68 8.36
C PHE A 322 0.90 5.79 9.25
N THR A 323 1.79 6.36 10.07
CA THR A 323 1.59 7.71 10.61
C THR A 323 1.87 8.75 9.52
N GLN A 324 1.64 10.03 9.80
CA GLN A 324 2.05 11.11 8.88
C GLN A 324 3.55 11.07 8.57
N ALA A 325 4.41 10.81 9.57
CA ALA A 325 5.85 10.68 9.37
C ALA A 325 6.18 9.47 8.46
N GLY A 326 5.53 8.32 8.69
CA GLY A 326 5.68 7.14 7.82
C GLY A 326 5.22 7.40 6.39
N ALA A 327 4.08 8.06 6.21
CA ALA A 327 3.54 8.41 4.90
C ALA A 327 4.49 9.31 4.10
N ARG A 328 5.07 10.34 4.74
CA ARG A 328 6.13 11.18 4.13
C ARG A 328 7.35 10.35 3.76
N LYS A 329 7.76 9.40 4.61
CA LYS A 329 8.89 8.51 4.34
C LYS A 329 8.65 7.65 3.10
N VAL A 330 7.49 6.99 2.99
CA VAL A 330 7.16 6.20 1.78
C VAL A 330 7.08 7.09 0.53
N ALA A 331 6.44 8.24 0.66
CA ALA A 331 6.31 9.18 -0.44
C ALA A 331 7.66 9.68 -0.96
N HIS A 332 8.65 9.86 -0.09
CA HIS A 332 10.00 10.21 -0.51
C HIS A 332 10.64 9.13 -1.40
N PHE A 333 10.53 7.85 -1.05
CA PHE A 333 11.03 6.76 -1.91
C PHE A 333 10.34 6.73 -3.27
N ALA A 334 9.03 6.96 -3.31
CA ALA A 334 8.29 7.06 -4.58
C ALA A 334 8.70 8.31 -5.39
N ASP A 335 8.86 9.46 -4.73
CA ASP A 335 9.23 10.75 -5.34
C ASP A 335 10.58 10.69 -6.03
N VAL A 336 11.58 10.01 -5.43
CA VAL A 336 12.90 9.82 -6.07
C VAL A 336 12.76 9.16 -7.44
N GLU A 337 11.96 8.11 -7.56
CA GLU A 337 11.74 7.41 -8.83
C GLU A 337 10.84 8.20 -9.79
N ILE A 338 9.83 8.91 -9.27
CA ILE A 338 8.97 9.79 -10.07
C ILE A 338 9.80 10.92 -10.71
N LYS A 339 10.67 11.58 -9.93
CA LYS A 339 11.58 12.63 -10.43
C LYS A 339 12.52 12.10 -11.49
N ARG A 340 13.12 10.92 -11.27
CA ARG A 340 13.96 10.25 -12.27
C ARG A 340 13.18 10.01 -13.58
N LEU A 341 11.92 9.59 -13.51
CA LEU A 341 11.08 9.41 -14.69
C LEU A 341 10.72 10.74 -15.39
N ILE A 342 10.48 11.81 -14.62
CA ILE A 342 10.25 13.16 -15.15
C ILE A 342 11.49 13.63 -15.91
N GLU A 343 12.66 13.56 -15.30
CA GLU A 343 13.94 13.96 -15.89
C GLU A 343 14.27 13.17 -17.17
N ALA A 344 14.05 11.85 -17.15
CA ALA A 344 14.23 10.98 -18.31
C ALA A 344 13.28 11.34 -19.46
N THR A 345 12.06 11.78 -19.14
CA THR A 345 11.06 12.20 -20.15
C THR A 345 11.35 13.60 -20.69
N THR A 346 11.92 14.50 -19.87
CA THR A 346 12.30 15.86 -20.29
C THR A 346 13.67 15.92 -20.97
N GLY A 347 14.44 14.84 -20.97
CA GLY A 347 15.75 14.76 -21.64
C GLY A 347 16.85 15.56 -20.94
N THR A 348 16.72 15.82 -19.64
CA THR A 348 17.73 16.55 -18.86
C THR A 348 18.50 15.55 -18.00
N PRO A 349 19.74 15.16 -18.36
CA PRO A 349 20.54 14.28 -17.52
C PRO A 349 21.10 15.11 -16.35
N ALA A 350 20.62 14.86 -15.13
CA ALA A 350 21.35 15.25 -13.93
C ALA A 350 22.38 14.15 -13.64
N LEU A 351 23.62 14.35 -14.11
CA LEU A 351 24.77 13.59 -13.62
C LEU A 351 25.20 14.19 -12.27
N PRO A 352 25.43 13.39 -11.21
CA PRO A 352 26.07 13.90 -10.01
C PRO A 352 27.54 14.22 -10.28
N ASP A 353 27.93 15.48 -10.05
CA ASP A 353 29.32 15.96 -10.02
C ASP A 353 30.09 15.30 -8.87
N ALA A 354 30.56 14.07 -9.09
CA ALA A 354 31.53 13.45 -8.19
C ALA A 354 32.27 12.31 -8.91
N VAL A 355 33.11 12.63 -9.90
CA VAL A 355 34.37 11.94 -10.21
C VAL A 355 35.12 12.66 -11.33
N SER A 356 35.77 13.79 -11.03
CA SER A 356 36.94 14.20 -11.81
C SER A 356 37.78 15.21 -11.05
N SER A 357 38.72 14.72 -10.25
CA SER A 357 39.95 15.45 -9.92
C SER A 357 40.96 14.53 -9.23
N LEU A 358 41.75 13.82 -10.03
CA LEU A 358 43.08 13.38 -9.60
C LEU A 358 44.08 13.67 -10.72
N THR A 359 44.61 14.89 -10.71
CA THR A 359 45.92 15.20 -11.27
C THR A 359 46.62 16.17 -10.31
N PRO A 360 47.84 15.87 -9.84
CA PRO A 360 48.57 16.75 -8.93
C PRO A 360 49.34 17.80 -9.74
N GLU A 361 49.16 19.09 -9.44
CA GLU A 361 50.01 20.16 -9.96
C GLU A 361 51.02 20.65 -8.92
N THR A 362 52.26 20.79 -9.37
CA THR A 362 53.42 21.38 -8.67
C THR A 362 53.34 22.91 -8.72
N PRO A 363 53.77 23.67 -7.69
CA PRO A 363 53.49 25.10 -7.60
C PRO A 363 54.52 25.96 -8.36
N ALA A 364 54.03 26.99 -9.06
CA ALA A 364 54.84 28.07 -9.62
C ALA A 364 54.44 29.42 -9.02
N ALA A 365 55.44 30.29 -8.91
CA ALA A 365 55.55 31.45 -8.04
C ALA A 365 54.78 32.72 -8.45
N ALA A 366 54.37 33.44 -7.40
CA ALA A 366 54.52 34.88 -7.13
C ALA A 366 54.08 35.97 -8.14
N GLY A 367 53.25 36.90 -7.65
CA GLY A 367 53.07 38.25 -8.18
C GLY A 367 52.27 39.13 -7.22
N ALA A 368 52.83 40.29 -6.85
CA ALA A 368 52.46 41.11 -5.70
C ALA A 368 51.14 41.92 -5.86
N ALA A 369 50.35 41.98 -4.78
CA ALA A 369 49.09 42.71 -4.70
C ALA A 369 49.27 44.18 -4.29
N LYS A 370 48.57 45.09 -4.99
CA LYS A 370 48.29 46.45 -4.52
C LYS A 370 46.99 46.45 -3.69
N LEU A 371 46.97 47.28 -2.66
CA LEU A 371 45.87 47.44 -1.71
C LEU A 371 44.69 48.18 -2.35
N ASP A 372 43.79 47.48 -3.03
CA ASP A 372 42.40 47.91 -3.29
C ASP A 372 41.43 46.71 -3.46
N ASP A 373 41.87 45.47 -3.16
CA ASP A 373 41.06 44.27 -3.37
C ASP A 373 40.26 43.86 -2.13
N ASP A 374 38.92 43.85 -2.26
CA ASP A 374 37.98 43.28 -1.27
C ASP A 374 38.33 41.82 -0.91
N ALA A 375 39.00 41.10 -1.83
CA ALA A 375 39.52 39.75 -1.62
C ALA A 375 40.68 39.66 -0.61
N ALA A 376 41.44 40.76 -0.41
CA ALA A 376 42.49 40.82 0.60
C ALA A 376 41.92 41.04 2.00
N ILE A 377 40.79 41.76 2.11
CA ILE A 377 40.06 41.96 3.36
C ILE A 377 39.41 40.65 3.82
N ASP A 378 38.81 39.88 2.92
CA ASP A 378 38.22 38.56 3.23
C ASP A 378 39.26 37.52 3.67
N ARG A 379 40.49 37.59 3.14
CA ARG A 379 41.60 36.73 3.57
C ARG A 379 42.14 37.09 4.95
N LEU A 380 42.15 38.37 5.32
CA LEU A 380 42.51 38.82 6.67
C LEU A 380 41.44 38.43 7.70
N ILE A 381 40.16 38.49 7.33
CA ILE A 381 39.04 38.06 8.20
C ILE A 381 39.08 36.54 8.42
N THR A 382 39.36 35.76 7.38
CA THR A 382 39.47 34.30 7.48
C THR A 382 40.67 33.86 8.31
N ALA A 383 41.77 34.62 8.31
CA ALA A 383 42.97 34.33 9.09
C ALA A 383 42.85 34.64 10.59
N MET A 384 41.83 35.41 11.02
CA MET A 384 41.61 35.77 12.43
C MET A 384 40.60 34.88 13.17
N LEU A 385 40.00 33.88 12.52
CA LEU A 385 39.11 32.94 13.19
C LEU A 385 39.92 31.81 13.86
N PRO A 386 39.73 31.54 15.17
CA PRO A 386 40.40 30.41 15.81
C PRO A 386 39.93 29.09 15.19
N SER A 387 40.88 28.24 14.84
CA SER A 387 40.64 26.90 14.29
C SER A 387 39.71 26.09 15.20
N LEU A 388 38.58 25.66 14.66
CA LEU A 388 37.67 24.70 15.28
C LEU A 388 38.41 23.36 15.53
N PRO A 389 38.13 22.66 16.63
CA PRO A 389 38.77 21.38 16.93
C PRO A 389 38.43 20.35 15.86
N GLU A 390 39.44 19.59 15.44
CA GLU A 390 39.33 18.57 14.40
C GLU A 390 38.20 17.56 14.72
N PRO A 391 37.40 17.16 13.72
CA PRO A 391 36.42 16.10 13.91
C PRO A 391 37.13 14.78 14.23
N PRO A 392 36.59 13.94 15.13
CA PRO A 392 37.16 12.63 15.40
C PRO A 392 37.21 11.85 14.07
N GLY A 393 38.42 11.38 13.74
CA GLY A 393 38.72 10.69 12.50
C GLY A 393 37.71 9.57 12.20
N ILE A 394 37.37 9.46 10.92
CA ILE A 394 36.54 8.39 10.37
C ILE A 394 37.13 7.05 10.85
N PRO A 395 36.36 6.18 11.54
CA PRO A 395 36.87 4.86 11.91
C PRO A 395 37.20 4.12 10.62
N ALA A 396 38.48 3.77 10.44
CA ALA A 396 38.93 3.00 9.30
C ALA A 396 38.17 1.66 9.27
N LEU A 397 37.39 1.44 8.22
CA LEU A 397 36.72 0.17 7.99
C LEU A 397 37.79 -0.93 7.90
N PRO A 398 37.62 -2.08 8.57
CA PRO A 398 38.57 -3.17 8.48
C PRO A 398 38.68 -3.63 7.02
N VAL A 399 39.87 -3.49 6.44
CA VAL A 399 40.16 -3.97 5.09
C VAL A 399 40.01 -5.49 5.09
N LYS A 400 38.99 -5.97 4.39
CA LYS A 400 38.75 -7.41 4.26
C LYS A 400 39.90 -8.03 3.46
N PRO A 401 40.55 -9.10 3.93
CA PRO A 401 41.64 -9.72 3.20
C PRO A 401 41.16 -10.22 1.84
N ALA A 402 42.02 -10.08 0.82
CA ALA A 402 41.72 -10.43 -0.56
C ALA A 402 41.35 -11.92 -0.77
N ALA A 403 41.69 -12.77 0.20
CA ALA A 403 41.25 -14.16 0.26
C ALA A 403 40.96 -14.55 1.72
N GLY A 404 39.95 -15.39 1.91
CA GLY A 404 39.70 -16.03 3.20
C GLY A 404 40.84 -16.98 3.59
N PRO A 405 40.91 -17.39 4.87
CA PRO A 405 41.92 -18.35 5.32
C PRO A 405 41.82 -19.65 4.53
N VAL A 406 42.96 -20.20 4.11
CA VAL A 406 43.04 -21.50 3.44
C VAL A 406 42.69 -22.59 4.46
N VAL A 407 41.50 -23.16 4.35
CA VAL A 407 41.05 -24.27 5.21
C VAL A 407 41.39 -25.60 4.52
N PRO A 408 42.26 -26.45 5.10
CA PRO A 408 42.57 -27.74 4.51
C PRO A 408 41.39 -28.70 4.62
N LEU A 409 41.09 -29.41 3.54
CA LEU A 409 39.96 -30.37 3.44
C LEU A 409 40.08 -31.59 4.36
N THR A 410 41.25 -31.80 4.98
CA THR A 410 41.51 -32.89 5.92
C THR A 410 41.29 -32.49 7.38
N ARG A 411 40.91 -31.24 7.65
CA ARG A 411 40.66 -30.77 9.02
C ARG A 411 39.25 -31.15 9.44
N ASN A 412 39.14 -31.95 10.50
CA ASN A 412 37.89 -32.05 11.25
C ASN A 412 37.64 -30.70 11.94
N GLU A 413 36.63 -29.96 11.48
CA GLU A 413 36.14 -28.77 12.17
C GLU A 413 35.39 -29.20 13.42
N VAL A 414 36.05 -29.04 14.56
CA VAL A 414 35.44 -29.25 15.88
C VAL A 414 35.19 -27.87 16.47
N ALA A 415 33.99 -27.65 17.01
CA ALA A 415 33.65 -26.40 17.71
C ALA A 415 34.70 -26.09 18.81
N PRO A 416 34.99 -24.81 19.09
CA PRO A 416 35.89 -24.44 20.19
C PRO A 416 35.45 -25.14 21.48
N GLY A 417 36.31 -26.01 22.02
CA GLY A 417 36.02 -26.79 23.23
C GLY A 417 35.31 -28.14 23.03
N GLY A 418 35.17 -28.65 21.80
CA GLY A 418 34.62 -30.00 21.57
C GLY A 418 33.12 -30.15 21.84
N GLN A 419 32.42 -29.02 22.03
CA GLN A 419 31.02 -29.01 22.40
C GLN A 419 30.14 -29.27 21.16
N LEU A 420 29.40 -30.38 21.18
CA LEU A 420 28.39 -30.66 20.16
C LEU A 420 27.22 -29.69 20.36
N VAL A 421 26.74 -29.09 19.27
CA VAL A 421 25.61 -28.15 19.28
C VAL A 421 24.37 -28.88 19.80
N THR A 422 24.01 -28.62 21.06
CA THR A 422 22.81 -29.18 21.72
C THR A 422 21.67 -28.17 21.62
N GLY A 423 21.21 -27.91 20.40
CA GLY A 423 20.10 -27.00 20.14
C GLY A 423 19.98 -26.62 18.68
N ARG A 424 18.83 -26.10 18.25
CA ARG A 424 18.72 -25.49 16.92
C ARG A 424 19.52 -24.18 16.92
N PRO A 425 20.53 -24.00 16.06
CA PRO A 425 21.24 -22.73 15.97
C PRO A 425 20.23 -21.63 15.58
N ARG A 426 20.21 -20.53 16.33
CA ARG A 426 19.50 -19.32 15.92
C ARG A 426 20.36 -18.65 14.87
N VAL A 427 19.79 -18.44 13.69
CA VAL A 427 20.47 -17.76 12.59
C VAL A 427 19.80 -16.39 12.46
N ASP A 428 20.48 -15.36 12.94
CA ASP A 428 19.98 -13.98 12.96
C ASP A 428 20.48 -13.19 11.73
N GLY A 429 19.75 -12.12 11.37
CA GLY A 429 20.08 -11.21 10.27
C GLY A 429 19.96 -11.79 8.85
N ASP A 430 20.68 -11.19 7.89
CA ASP A 430 20.66 -11.54 6.44
C ASP A 430 20.97 -13.02 6.16
N ALA A 431 21.78 -13.63 7.02
CA ALA A 431 22.14 -15.05 6.93
C ALA A 431 20.95 -15.95 7.24
N GLY A 432 20.08 -15.57 8.19
CA GLY A 432 18.88 -16.34 8.56
C GLY A 432 17.86 -16.38 7.43
N TYR A 433 17.61 -15.22 6.81
CA TYR A 433 16.72 -15.10 5.66
C TYR A 433 17.18 -15.93 4.46
N THR A 434 18.48 -15.85 4.13
CA THR A 434 19.07 -16.60 3.00
C THR A 434 19.05 -18.11 3.26
N LEU A 435 19.27 -18.53 4.51
CA LEU A 435 19.30 -19.93 4.92
C LEU A 435 17.90 -20.54 4.96
N GLU A 436 16.88 -19.82 5.44
CA GLU A 436 15.48 -20.29 5.38
C GLU A 436 15.02 -20.43 3.92
N ARG A 437 15.31 -19.43 3.08
CA ARG A 437 14.99 -19.46 1.64
C ARG A 437 15.61 -20.65 0.92
N SER A 438 16.87 -20.97 1.20
CA SER A 438 17.61 -22.04 0.51
C SER A 438 17.36 -23.42 1.08
N LEU A 439 17.44 -23.60 2.40
CA LEU A 439 17.31 -24.92 3.04
C LEU A 439 15.87 -25.34 3.28
N THR A 440 14.95 -24.40 3.52
CA THR A 440 13.54 -24.74 3.84
C THR A 440 12.65 -24.66 2.60
N ARG A 441 12.88 -23.67 1.72
CA ARG A 441 12.04 -23.45 0.53
C ARG A 441 12.67 -23.91 -0.78
N GLY A 442 13.91 -24.42 -0.75
CA GLY A 442 14.61 -24.94 -1.92
C GLY A 442 14.95 -23.88 -2.98
N ALA A 443 14.85 -22.59 -2.65
CA ALA A 443 15.15 -21.50 -3.56
C ALA A 443 16.65 -21.16 -3.47
N ALA A 444 17.39 -21.40 -4.54
CA ALA A 444 18.82 -21.11 -4.61
C ALA A 444 19.09 -19.63 -4.28
N PRO A 445 20.12 -19.32 -3.48
CA PRO A 445 20.50 -17.94 -3.21
C PRO A 445 20.89 -17.25 -4.53
N PRO A 446 20.68 -15.92 -4.65
CA PRO A 446 21.10 -15.20 -5.85
C PRO A 446 22.61 -15.36 -6.06
N PRO A 447 23.07 -15.57 -7.30
CA PRO A 447 24.48 -15.77 -7.58
C PRO A 447 25.25 -14.49 -7.25
N GLN A 448 26.38 -14.65 -6.56
CA GLN A 448 27.26 -13.53 -6.23
C GLN A 448 28.28 -13.30 -7.35
N PRO A 449 28.52 -12.03 -7.74
CA PRO A 449 29.52 -11.69 -8.74
C PRO A 449 30.88 -12.35 -8.46
N GLY A 450 31.39 -13.09 -9.44
CA GLY A 450 32.71 -13.76 -9.35
C GLY A 450 32.72 -15.15 -8.71
N ARG A 451 31.57 -15.71 -8.32
CA ARG A 451 31.47 -17.13 -7.94
C ARG A 451 31.10 -18.01 -9.13
N ALA A 452 31.37 -19.31 -9.00
CA ALA A 452 31.10 -20.31 -10.04
C ALA A 452 29.60 -20.49 -10.39
N ASP A 453 28.68 -19.98 -9.56
CA ASP A 453 27.24 -19.95 -9.80
C ASP A 453 26.76 -18.69 -10.55
N ASP A 454 27.63 -17.71 -10.81
CA ASP A 454 27.32 -16.52 -11.60
C ASP A 454 27.60 -16.74 -13.10
N PHE A 455 26.55 -17.11 -13.84
CA PHE A 455 26.61 -17.35 -15.29
C PHE A 455 26.63 -16.06 -16.15
N ARG A 456 26.81 -14.89 -15.54
CA ARG A 456 26.94 -13.61 -16.25
C ARG A 456 28.38 -13.38 -16.73
N TRP A 457 28.87 -14.24 -17.61
CA TRP A 457 30.08 -13.90 -18.39
C TRP A 457 29.69 -13.04 -19.61
N PRO A 458 30.40 -11.94 -19.89
CA PRO A 458 30.27 -11.28 -21.19
C PRO A 458 30.74 -12.25 -22.28
N ARG A 459 30.02 -12.34 -23.39
CA ARG A 459 30.58 -12.93 -24.61
C ARG A 459 31.70 -12.00 -25.08
N GLY A 460 32.94 -12.48 -24.99
CA GLY A 460 34.09 -11.83 -25.60
C GLY A 460 33.98 -11.80 -27.12
#